data_AF-A0A9P0D0D4-F1
#
_entry.id   AF-A0A9P0D0D4-F1
#
_cell.length_a   1.000
_cell.length_b   1.000
_cell.length_c   1.000
_cell.angle_alpha   90.00
_cell.angle_beta   90.00
_cell.angle_gamma   90.00
#
_symmetry.space_group_name_H-M   'P 1'
#
loop_
_entity.id
_entity.type
_entity.pdbx_description
1 polymer ?
#
loop_
_entity_poly.entity_id
_entity_poly.type
_entity_poly.pdbx_seq_one_letter_code
_entity_poly.pdbx_strand_id
1 'polypeptide(L)'
;MNELPLRHIFQYLDGKTSEPREYSGAIGKMLESCEKLPVLNFVPIVNPFPELDAAIMNLSTDQKHLYEMCYSISRGNCSLDLAARNPGQLSHARWLTKANRILHLYIGSKCPSTNLKTIAEFVVKVYAPVWFDIKRKSSCCDGGRHVFRMIQLSRYLNNELKVVIDPVIKRNAYFCHPENLLLAMLSDDRPTIRQLGLRRIMKVRTKISTDVREFVIPGLEFDASEYYELIDCQNCSVTAPPPLSTATDGDIREIINDTCPVDFFVLFLPYTGSREVREDCNRSFQFCYRP
;
A
#
# COMPACT_ATOMS: atom_id res chain seq x y z
N MET A 1 4.25 -0.51 -5.23
CA MET A 1 2.96 -1.13 -4.86
C MET A 1 1.80 -0.14 -4.99
N ASN A 2 1.76 0.94 -4.20
CA ASN A 2 0.56 1.79 -4.08
C ASN A 2 0.31 2.78 -5.24
N GLU A 3 1.35 3.18 -5.98
CA GLU A 3 1.20 4.21 -7.02
C GLU A 3 0.53 3.72 -8.31
N LEU A 4 0.70 2.44 -8.64
CA LEU A 4 0.27 1.89 -9.93
C LEU A 4 -1.26 1.83 -10.10
N PRO A 5 -2.06 1.42 -9.10
CA PRO A 5 -3.51 1.48 -9.23
C PRO A 5 -4.05 2.88 -9.54
N LEU A 6 -3.57 3.90 -8.82
CA LEU A 6 -3.93 5.30 -9.09
C LEU A 6 -3.53 5.71 -10.51
N ARG A 7 -2.34 5.29 -10.95
CA ARG A 7 -1.86 5.53 -12.32
C ARG A 7 -2.79 4.98 -13.38
N HIS A 8 -3.17 3.72 -13.25
CA HIS A 8 -3.99 3.05 -14.25
C HIS A 8 -5.42 3.58 -14.26
N ILE A 9 -6.00 3.90 -13.11
CA ILE A 9 -7.31 4.59 -13.05
C ILE A 9 -7.23 5.96 -13.72
N PHE A 10 -6.20 6.74 -13.42
CA PHE A 10 -6.03 8.06 -14.03
C PHE A 10 -5.93 7.95 -15.56
N GLN A 11 -5.09 7.03 -16.05
CA GLN A 11 -4.90 6.82 -17.49
C GLN A 11 -6.17 6.30 -18.18
N TYR A 12 -6.97 5.50 -17.50
CA TYR A 12 -8.24 4.99 -18.03
C TYR A 12 -9.29 6.12 -18.15
N LEU A 13 -9.41 6.95 -17.12
CA LEU A 13 -10.45 7.98 -17.02
C LEU A 13 -10.11 9.30 -17.72
N ASP A 14 -8.84 9.67 -17.76
CA ASP A 14 -8.38 10.93 -18.38
C ASP A 14 -7.75 10.69 -19.76
N GLY A 15 -7.09 9.55 -19.94
CA GLY A 15 -6.32 9.22 -21.14
C GLY A 15 -4.83 9.05 -20.85
N LYS A 16 -4.14 8.41 -21.80
CA LYS A 16 -2.68 8.27 -21.77
C LYS A 16 -2.01 9.58 -22.19
N THR A 17 -0.78 9.81 -21.76
CA THR A 17 0.04 10.94 -22.24
C THR A 17 0.23 10.81 -23.75
N SER A 18 -0.07 11.87 -24.51
CA SER A 18 0.08 11.91 -25.97
C SER A 18 1.54 12.07 -26.41
N GLU A 19 2.35 12.73 -25.56
CA GLU A 19 3.77 12.97 -25.74
C GLU A 19 4.54 12.70 -24.44
N PRO A 20 5.89 12.63 -24.44
CA PRO A 20 6.67 12.33 -23.23
C PRO A 20 6.41 13.29 -22.05
N ARG A 21 5.83 14.48 -22.32
CA ARG A 21 5.61 15.52 -21.32
C ARG A 21 4.19 16.06 -21.23
N GLU A 22 3.32 15.79 -22.21
CA GLU A 22 1.98 16.40 -22.25
C GLU A 22 0.85 15.40 -21.99
N TYR A 23 -0.13 15.85 -21.20
CA TYR A 23 -1.38 15.12 -20.99
C TYR A 23 -2.33 15.32 -22.17
N SER A 24 -2.90 14.24 -22.67
CA SER A 24 -3.95 14.32 -23.70
C SER A 24 -5.30 14.70 -23.09
N GLY A 25 -5.57 14.20 -21.88
CA GLY A 25 -6.82 14.34 -21.16
C GLY A 25 -7.06 15.71 -20.55
N ALA A 26 -8.33 16.06 -20.40
CA ALA A 26 -8.75 17.35 -19.87
C ALA A 26 -8.34 17.53 -18.40
N ILE A 27 -8.44 16.47 -17.58
CA ILE A 27 -8.06 16.51 -16.17
C ILE A 27 -6.56 16.73 -16.08
N GLY A 28 -5.76 15.95 -16.81
CA GLY A 28 -4.30 16.06 -16.84
C GLY A 28 -3.81 17.44 -17.24
N LYS A 29 -4.43 18.08 -18.25
CA LYS A 29 -4.13 19.47 -18.63
C LYS A 29 -4.47 20.44 -17.51
N MET A 30 -5.63 20.30 -16.87
CA MET A 30 -6.02 21.17 -15.76
C MET A 30 -5.14 20.99 -14.52
N LEU A 31 -4.52 19.82 -14.35
CA LEU A 31 -3.55 19.59 -13.28
C LEU A 31 -2.31 20.48 -13.43
N GLU A 32 -1.99 21.06 -14.59
CA GLU A 32 -0.79 21.92 -14.75
C GLU A 32 -0.93 23.30 -14.13
N SER A 33 -2.17 23.81 -13.98
CA SER A 33 -2.46 25.14 -13.46
C SER A 33 -3.37 25.15 -12.23
N CYS A 34 -3.59 23.98 -11.60
CA CYS A 34 -4.55 23.83 -10.50
C CYS A 34 -4.16 24.64 -9.25
N GLU A 35 -2.90 25.01 -9.07
CA GLU A 35 -2.42 25.81 -7.93
C GLU A 35 -3.00 27.24 -7.91
N LYS A 36 -3.59 27.69 -9.01
CA LYS A 36 -4.22 29.02 -9.13
C LYS A 36 -5.72 28.99 -8.83
N LEU A 37 -6.28 27.82 -8.58
CA LEU A 37 -7.72 27.68 -8.35
C LEU A 37 -8.09 28.08 -6.92
N PRO A 38 -9.17 28.85 -6.71
CA PRO A 38 -9.68 29.14 -5.38
C PRO A 38 -10.27 27.88 -4.75
N VAL A 39 -10.40 27.84 -3.42
CA VAL A 39 -11.26 26.85 -2.76
C VAL A 39 -12.71 27.20 -3.02
N LEU A 40 -13.47 26.24 -3.55
CA LEU A 40 -14.91 26.36 -3.76
C LEU A 40 -15.66 25.41 -2.82
N ASN A 41 -16.98 25.54 -2.79
CA ASN A 41 -17.82 24.55 -2.11
C ASN A 41 -17.71 23.22 -2.85
N PHE A 42 -17.28 22.17 -2.15
CA PHE A 42 -17.12 20.82 -2.68
C PHE A 42 -17.90 19.81 -1.85
N VAL A 43 -18.20 18.65 -2.44
CA VAL A 43 -18.87 17.56 -1.72
C VAL A 43 -17.82 16.76 -0.92
N PRO A 44 -18.01 16.53 0.39
CA PRO A 44 -17.07 15.77 1.19
C PRO A 44 -16.93 14.32 0.66
N ILE A 45 -15.69 13.80 0.64
CA ILE A 45 -15.44 12.39 0.32
C ILE A 45 -15.26 11.62 1.62
N VAL A 46 -16.35 11.08 2.16
CA VAL A 46 -16.34 10.43 3.48
C VAL A 46 -15.39 9.23 3.47
N ASN A 47 -14.36 9.30 4.33
CA ASN A 47 -13.46 8.21 4.65
C ASN A 47 -12.98 8.39 6.11
N PRO A 48 -13.02 7.34 6.97
CA PRO A 48 -12.43 7.40 8.30
C PRO A 48 -10.90 7.46 8.19
N PHE A 49 -10.37 8.66 7.95
CA PHE A 49 -8.95 8.89 7.86
C PHE A 49 -8.33 8.81 9.27
N PRO A 50 -7.24 8.05 9.46
CA PRO A 50 -6.63 7.91 10.78
C PRO A 50 -6.06 9.25 11.25
N GLU A 51 -6.13 9.54 12.55
CA GLU A 51 -5.49 10.71 13.13
C GLU A 51 -3.95 10.60 13.07
N LEU A 52 -3.28 11.75 13.08
CA LEU A 52 -1.81 11.80 13.14
C LEU A 52 -1.34 11.29 14.50
N ASP A 53 -0.48 10.28 14.47
CA ASP A 53 0.23 9.76 15.64
C ASP A 53 1.74 10.06 15.55
N ALA A 54 2.49 9.73 16.61
CA ALA A 54 3.93 9.91 16.66
C ALA A 54 4.70 9.16 15.55
N ALA A 55 4.16 8.06 15.02
CA ALA A 55 4.78 7.30 13.93
C ALA A 55 4.67 8.06 12.59
N ILE A 56 3.66 8.92 12.44
CA ILE A 56 3.45 9.79 11.28
C ILE A 56 4.16 11.16 11.46
N MET A 57 4.89 11.44 12.56
CA MET A 57 5.49 12.77 12.77
C MET A 57 6.69 13.11 11.85
N ASN A 58 7.25 12.14 11.11
CA ASN A 58 8.38 12.36 10.20
C ASN A 58 7.95 12.44 8.71
N LEU A 59 6.83 13.10 8.40
CA LEU A 59 6.39 13.29 7.02
C LEU A 59 7.19 14.39 6.31
N SER A 60 7.48 14.18 5.02
CA SER A 60 7.90 15.28 4.15
C SER A 60 6.76 16.29 3.95
N THR A 61 7.09 17.48 3.46
CA THR A 61 6.10 18.53 3.15
C THR A 61 4.97 18.01 2.26
N ASP A 62 5.29 17.30 1.17
CA ASP A 62 4.30 16.75 0.24
C ASP A 62 3.40 15.68 0.88
N GLN A 63 3.95 14.88 1.79
CA GLN A 63 3.21 13.82 2.49
C GLN A 63 2.26 14.42 3.54
N LYS A 64 2.73 15.43 4.28
CA LYS A 64 1.91 16.18 5.23
C LYS A 64 0.77 16.89 4.52
N HIS A 65 1.07 17.50 3.36
CA HIS A 65 0.07 18.14 2.53
C HIS A 65 -1.00 17.16 2.03
N LEU A 66 -0.61 15.95 1.57
CA LEU A 66 -1.57 14.92 1.19
C LEU A 66 -2.48 14.52 2.34
N TYR A 67 -1.89 14.32 3.53
CA TYR A 67 -2.62 13.97 4.74
C TYR A 67 -3.67 15.04 5.05
N GLU A 68 -3.25 16.30 5.16
CA GLU A 68 -4.11 17.43 5.52
C GLU A 68 -5.23 17.64 4.49
N MET A 69 -4.91 17.53 3.20
CA MET A 69 -5.91 17.61 2.12
C MET A 69 -6.94 16.48 2.21
N CYS A 70 -6.51 15.22 2.40
CA CYS A 70 -7.43 14.09 2.54
C CYS A 70 -8.31 14.24 3.78
N TYR A 71 -7.73 14.66 4.90
CA TYR A 71 -8.44 14.90 6.16
C TYR A 71 -9.50 16.01 6.01
N SER A 72 -9.11 17.15 5.44
CA SER A 72 -10.00 18.28 5.16
C SER A 72 -11.14 17.92 4.19
N ILE A 73 -10.82 17.23 3.10
CA ILE A 73 -11.83 16.80 2.11
C ILE A 73 -12.81 15.80 2.71
N SER A 74 -12.33 14.88 3.56
CA SER A 74 -13.18 13.89 4.22
C SER A 74 -14.20 14.53 5.18
N ARG A 75 -13.87 15.71 5.73
CA ARG A 75 -14.74 16.48 6.62
C ARG A 75 -15.52 17.59 5.92
N GLY A 76 -15.27 17.83 4.63
CA GLY A 76 -15.94 18.91 3.89
C GLY A 76 -15.44 20.31 4.18
N ASN A 77 -14.27 20.44 4.81
CA ASN A 77 -13.74 21.74 5.22
C ASN A 77 -12.24 21.83 4.93
N CYS A 78 -11.87 22.65 3.95
CA CYS A 78 -10.49 22.97 3.63
C CYS A 78 -10.21 24.43 3.97
N SER A 79 -9.19 24.68 4.80
CA SER A 79 -8.80 26.05 5.13
C SER A 79 -8.17 26.75 3.93
N LEU A 80 -8.29 28.08 3.89
CA LEU A 80 -7.65 28.90 2.85
C LEU A 80 -6.12 28.79 2.92
N ASP A 81 -5.54 28.68 4.11
CA ASP A 81 -4.10 28.45 4.29
C ASP A 81 -3.65 27.15 3.62
N LEU A 82 -4.34 26.03 3.89
CA LEU A 82 -4.01 24.73 3.32
C LEU A 82 -4.12 24.74 1.79
N ALA A 83 -5.14 25.39 1.26
CA ALA A 83 -5.34 25.49 -0.17
C ALA A 83 -4.40 26.47 -0.88
N ALA A 84 -3.88 27.47 -0.18
CA ALA A 84 -2.89 28.39 -0.73
C ALA A 84 -1.49 27.75 -0.83
N ARG A 85 -1.24 26.60 -0.18
CA ARG A 85 0.04 25.91 -0.25
C ARG A 85 0.27 25.34 -1.64
N ASN A 86 1.48 25.56 -2.14
CA ASN A 86 1.90 25.00 -3.42
C ASN A 86 1.90 23.47 -3.36
N PRO A 87 1.11 22.77 -4.19
CA PRO A 87 1.04 21.31 -4.19
C PRO A 87 2.29 20.63 -4.78
N GLY A 88 3.28 21.40 -5.24
CA GLY A 88 4.53 20.93 -5.83
C GLY A 88 4.50 20.93 -7.37
N GLN A 89 5.68 20.90 -8.00
CA GLN A 89 5.79 20.84 -9.45
C GLN A 89 5.34 19.48 -9.98
N LEU A 90 4.45 19.48 -10.97
CA LEU A 90 3.93 18.26 -11.56
C LEU A 90 5.07 17.45 -12.22
N SER A 91 5.17 16.18 -11.86
CA SER A 91 6.09 15.21 -12.44
C SER A 91 5.33 13.95 -12.84
N HIS A 92 5.61 13.43 -14.03
CA HIS A 92 5.00 12.20 -14.53
C HIS A 92 5.39 10.96 -13.73
N ALA A 93 6.51 11.02 -13.00
CA ALA A 93 7.02 9.93 -12.17
C ALA A 93 6.56 9.99 -10.70
N ARG A 94 6.18 11.18 -10.19
CA ARG A 94 5.85 11.38 -8.77
C ARG A 94 4.34 11.40 -8.55
N TRP A 95 3.76 10.25 -8.22
CA TRP A 95 2.32 10.11 -8.03
C TRP A 95 1.78 10.79 -6.76
N LEU A 96 2.62 10.99 -5.75
CA LEU A 96 2.24 11.74 -4.55
C LEU A 96 1.86 13.20 -4.88
N THR A 97 2.72 13.89 -5.62
CA THR A 97 2.46 15.26 -6.10
C THR A 97 1.23 15.31 -7.00
N LYS A 98 1.06 14.31 -7.87
CA LYS A 98 -0.13 14.21 -8.73
C LYS A 98 -1.41 14.01 -7.90
N ALA A 99 -1.39 13.17 -6.88
CA ALA A 99 -2.51 13.00 -5.95
C ALA A 99 -2.86 14.31 -5.24
N ASN A 100 -1.87 15.06 -4.75
CA ASN A 100 -2.08 16.40 -4.18
C ASN A 100 -2.76 17.35 -5.16
N ARG A 101 -2.27 17.40 -6.41
CA ARG A 101 -2.84 18.26 -7.47
C ARG A 101 -4.25 17.83 -7.88
N ILE A 102 -4.56 16.53 -7.89
CA ILE A 102 -5.92 16.01 -8.09
C ILE A 102 -6.87 16.53 -7.01
N LEU A 103 -6.46 16.47 -5.74
CA LEU A 103 -7.29 16.94 -4.63
C LEU A 103 -7.50 18.46 -4.66
N HIS A 104 -6.45 19.21 -5.00
CA HIS A 104 -6.53 20.66 -5.26
C HIS A 104 -7.52 20.98 -6.38
N LEU A 105 -7.42 20.27 -7.51
CA LEU A 105 -8.32 20.43 -8.64
C LEU A 105 -9.77 20.10 -8.25
N TYR A 106 -9.99 19.06 -7.44
CA TYR A 106 -11.31 18.68 -6.97
C TYR A 106 -11.97 19.78 -6.14
N ILE A 107 -11.28 20.33 -5.13
CA ILE A 107 -11.83 21.38 -4.26
C ILE A 107 -11.95 22.74 -4.96
N GLY A 108 -11.15 22.97 -6.01
CA GLY A 108 -11.19 24.18 -6.83
C GLY A 108 -12.15 24.11 -8.03
N SER A 109 -12.88 23.01 -8.20
CA SER A 109 -13.83 22.82 -9.29
C SER A 109 -15.26 23.03 -8.81
N LYS A 110 -15.99 24.01 -9.38
CA LYS A 110 -17.40 24.27 -9.04
C LYS A 110 -18.31 23.08 -9.40
N CYS A 111 -18.04 22.47 -10.55
CA CYS A 111 -18.78 21.33 -11.09
C CYS A 111 -17.78 20.26 -11.56
N PRO A 112 -17.16 19.49 -10.64
CA PRO A 112 -16.17 18.50 -11.03
C PRO A 112 -16.81 17.40 -11.88
N SER A 113 -16.13 16.99 -12.95
CA SER A 113 -16.59 15.91 -13.83
C SER A 113 -16.70 14.59 -13.05
N THR A 114 -17.51 13.64 -13.54
CA THR A 114 -17.63 12.30 -12.95
C THR A 114 -16.28 11.61 -12.84
N ASN A 115 -15.41 11.79 -13.84
CA ASN A 115 -14.07 11.22 -13.86
C ASN A 115 -13.18 11.86 -12.79
N LEU A 116 -13.21 13.19 -12.63
CA LEU A 116 -12.46 13.88 -11.57
C LEU A 116 -12.94 13.45 -10.17
N LYS A 117 -14.27 13.35 -9.96
CA LYS A 117 -14.85 12.82 -8.72
C LYS A 117 -14.33 11.42 -8.42
N THR A 118 -14.39 10.53 -9.41
CA THR A 118 -13.94 9.13 -9.28
C THR A 118 -12.46 9.05 -8.93
N ILE A 119 -11.60 9.83 -9.58
CA ILE A 119 -10.16 9.85 -9.30
C ILE A 119 -9.89 10.42 -7.91
N ALA A 120 -10.54 11.52 -7.51
CA ALA A 120 -10.41 12.10 -6.18
C ALA A 120 -10.90 11.12 -5.08
N GLU A 121 -12.01 10.43 -5.31
CA GLU A 121 -12.50 9.38 -4.41
C GLU A 121 -11.49 8.25 -4.26
N PHE A 122 -10.86 7.81 -5.35
CA PHE A 122 -9.81 6.80 -5.28
C PHE A 122 -8.59 7.28 -4.49
N VAL A 123 -8.20 8.56 -4.65
CA VAL A 123 -7.11 9.15 -3.86
C VAL A 123 -7.43 9.10 -2.37
N VAL A 124 -8.61 9.59 -1.97
CA VAL A 124 -9.01 9.71 -0.57
C VAL A 124 -9.31 8.36 0.08
N LYS A 125 -9.97 7.44 -0.63
CA LYS A 125 -10.46 6.16 -0.07
C LYS A 125 -9.45 5.02 -0.17
N VAL A 126 -8.52 5.05 -1.14
CA VAL A 126 -7.61 3.93 -1.41
C VAL A 126 -6.15 4.36 -1.33
N TYR A 127 -5.73 5.28 -2.20
CA TYR A 127 -4.31 5.61 -2.34
C TYR A 127 -3.72 6.19 -1.05
N ALA A 128 -4.33 7.24 -0.49
CA ALA A 128 -3.79 7.90 0.69
C ALA A 128 -3.82 6.99 1.92
N PRO A 129 -4.91 6.29 2.27
CA PRO A 129 -4.90 5.35 3.39
C PRO A 129 -3.82 4.28 3.28
N VAL A 130 -3.70 3.61 2.12
CA VAL A 130 -2.64 2.59 1.91
C VAL A 130 -1.25 3.23 1.97
N TRP A 131 -1.08 4.46 1.49
CA TRP A 131 0.21 5.17 1.57
C TRP A 131 0.64 5.38 3.02
N PHE A 132 -0.27 5.87 3.87
CA PHE A 132 0.03 6.12 5.28
C PHE A 132 0.15 4.82 6.08
N ASP A 133 -0.60 3.77 5.73
CA ASP A 133 -0.42 2.44 6.34
C ASP A 133 0.99 1.89 6.06
N ILE A 134 1.47 1.99 4.82
CA ILE A 134 2.85 1.61 4.44
C ILE A 134 3.89 2.46 5.18
N LYS A 135 3.64 3.77 5.33
CA LYS A 135 4.56 4.65 6.07
C LYS A 135 4.64 4.31 7.55
N ARG A 136 3.50 3.99 8.17
CA ARG A 136 3.43 3.60 9.59
C ARG A 136 4.06 2.23 9.83
N LYS A 137 3.76 1.26 8.96
CA LYS A 137 4.20 -0.14 9.08
C LYS A 137 4.97 -0.55 7.82
N SER A 138 6.23 -0.16 7.73
CA SER A 138 7.06 -0.37 6.52
C SER A 138 7.84 -1.70 6.50
N SER A 139 7.68 -2.54 7.53
CA SER A 139 8.35 -3.84 7.60
C SER A 139 7.92 -4.76 6.45
N CYS A 140 8.82 -5.67 6.06
CA CYS A 140 8.48 -6.73 5.09
C CYS A 140 7.32 -7.63 5.59
N CYS A 141 7.13 -7.73 6.91
CA CYS A 141 6.04 -8.49 7.54
C CYS A 141 4.67 -7.82 7.32
N ASP A 142 4.61 -6.57 6.90
CA ASP A 142 3.35 -5.86 6.65
C ASP A 142 2.97 -5.82 5.17
N GLY A 143 3.89 -6.23 4.27
CA GLY A 143 3.69 -6.15 2.83
C GLY A 143 2.39 -6.80 2.35
N GLY A 144 2.13 -8.05 2.75
CA GLY A 144 0.89 -8.75 2.40
C GLY A 144 -0.37 -8.11 2.98
N ARG A 145 -0.28 -7.51 4.18
CA ARG A 145 -1.38 -6.76 4.81
C ARG A 145 -1.74 -5.51 4.03
N HIS A 146 -0.74 -4.80 3.49
CA HIS A 146 -0.95 -3.60 2.67
C HIS A 146 -1.63 -3.93 1.34
N VAL A 147 -1.26 -5.04 0.70
CA VAL A 147 -1.95 -5.51 -0.52
C VAL A 147 -3.40 -5.87 -0.20
N PHE A 148 -3.62 -6.64 0.88
CA PHE A 148 -4.95 -7.00 1.34
C PHE A 148 -5.82 -5.76 1.59
N ARG A 149 -5.27 -4.78 2.32
CA ARG A 149 -5.95 -3.51 2.63
C ARG A 149 -6.34 -2.75 1.37
N MET A 150 -5.45 -2.69 0.37
CA MET A 150 -5.73 -2.04 -0.91
C MET A 150 -6.85 -2.76 -1.69
N ILE A 151 -6.87 -4.09 -1.67
CA ILE A 151 -7.96 -4.87 -2.28
C ILE A 151 -9.28 -4.52 -1.60
N GLN A 152 -9.34 -4.60 -0.26
CA GLN A 152 -10.55 -4.27 0.51
C GLN A 152 -11.04 -2.85 0.21
N LEU A 153 -10.15 -1.85 0.30
CA LEU A 153 -10.49 -0.45 0.08
C LEU A 153 -10.93 -0.16 -1.36
N SER A 154 -10.52 -0.98 -2.35
CA SER A 154 -10.91 -0.79 -3.75
C SER A 154 -12.20 -1.53 -4.14
N ARG A 155 -12.78 -2.36 -3.27
CA ARG A 155 -13.98 -3.15 -3.62
C ARG A 155 -15.24 -2.32 -3.87
N TYR A 156 -15.30 -1.06 -3.43
CA TYR A 156 -16.43 -0.15 -3.73
C TYR A 156 -16.49 0.26 -5.21
N LEU A 157 -15.38 0.10 -5.96
CA LEU A 157 -15.34 0.45 -7.37
C LEU A 157 -16.31 -0.42 -8.18
N ASN A 158 -16.82 0.15 -9.27
CA ASN A 158 -17.62 -0.61 -10.24
C ASN A 158 -16.75 -1.65 -10.98
N ASN A 159 -17.40 -2.58 -11.69
CA ASN A 159 -16.71 -3.68 -12.38
C ASN A 159 -15.75 -3.18 -13.47
N GLU A 160 -16.10 -2.09 -14.16
CA GLU A 160 -15.26 -1.48 -15.20
C GLU A 160 -13.91 -1.03 -14.64
N LEU A 161 -13.91 -0.31 -13.50
CA LEU A 161 -12.69 0.14 -12.85
C LEU A 161 -11.92 -1.00 -12.18
N LYS A 162 -12.62 -2.02 -11.65
CA LYS A 162 -11.98 -3.25 -11.13
C LYS A 162 -11.18 -3.97 -12.21
N VAL A 163 -11.72 -4.08 -13.43
CA VAL A 163 -11.00 -4.66 -14.59
C VAL A 163 -9.72 -3.89 -14.90
N VAL A 164 -9.66 -2.58 -14.61
CA VAL A 164 -8.47 -1.75 -14.79
C VAL A 164 -7.43 -2.01 -13.69
N ILE A 165 -7.84 -2.06 -12.42
CA ILE A 165 -6.89 -2.12 -11.29
C ILE A 165 -6.52 -3.52 -10.83
N ASP A 166 -7.40 -4.51 -10.92
CA ASP A 166 -7.13 -5.85 -10.38
C ASP A 166 -5.94 -6.51 -11.09
N PRO A 167 -5.78 -6.41 -12.43
CA PRO A 167 -4.57 -6.87 -13.10
C PRO A 167 -3.30 -6.12 -12.68
N VAL A 168 -3.43 -4.87 -12.22
CA VAL A 168 -2.29 -4.07 -11.74
C VAL A 168 -1.89 -4.52 -10.35
N ILE A 169 -2.87 -4.77 -9.47
CA ILE A 169 -2.64 -5.32 -8.13
C ILE A 169 -2.00 -6.71 -8.24
N LYS A 170 -2.53 -7.60 -9.09
CA LYS A 170 -1.97 -8.93 -9.36
C LYS A 170 -0.51 -8.86 -9.80
N ARG A 171 -0.18 -8.00 -10.78
CA ARG A 171 1.21 -7.84 -11.27
C ARG A 171 2.19 -7.28 -10.22
N ASN A 172 1.69 -6.71 -9.13
CA ASN A 172 2.50 -6.15 -8.04
C ASN A 172 2.40 -6.96 -6.74
N ALA A 173 1.88 -8.18 -6.80
CA ALA A 173 1.60 -9.04 -5.65
C ALA A 173 2.84 -9.70 -5.02
N TYR A 174 4.06 -9.28 -5.36
CA TYR A 174 5.30 -9.84 -4.79
C TYR A 174 5.35 -9.82 -3.26
N PHE A 175 4.74 -8.81 -2.65
CA PHE A 175 4.65 -8.72 -1.18
C PHE A 175 3.70 -9.75 -0.57
N CYS A 176 2.86 -10.38 -1.38
CA CYS A 176 2.06 -11.51 -0.96
C CYS A 176 2.79 -12.83 -1.12
N HIS A 177 4.03 -12.89 -1.61
CA HIS A 177 4.77 -14.17 -1.73
C HIS A 177 4.59 -15.04 -0.47
N PRO A 178 4.37 -16.37 -0.58
CA PRO A 178 3.98 -17.20 0.57
C PRO A 178 4.90 -17.04 1.79
N GLU A 179 6.21 -16.88 1.59
CA GLU A 179 7.16 -16.59 2.65
C GLU A 179 6.86 -15.27 3.39
N ASN A 180 6.50 -14.21 2.65
CA ASN A 180 6.13 -12.91 3.23
C ASN A 180 4.81 -12.99 3.99
N LEU A 181 3.84 -13.79 3.51
CA LEU A 181 2.61 -14.03 4.27
C LEU A 181 2.88 -14.81 5.56
N LEU A 182 3.80 -15.78 5.55
CA LEU A 182 4.21 -16.48 6.78
C LEU A 182 4.86 -15.51 7.77
N LEU A 183 5.77 -14.63 7.31
CA LEU A 183 6.36 -13.58 8.14
C LEU A 183 5.29 -12.63 8.70
N ALA A 184 4.31 -12.26 7.88
CA ALA A 184 3.17 -11.48 8.33
C ALA A 184 2.41 -12.19 9.45
N MET A 185 2.08 -13.47 9.28
CA MET A 185 1.39 -14.26 10.31
C MET A 185 2.16 -14.31 11.63
N LEU A 186 3.49 -14.40 11.59
CA LEU A 186 4.31 -14.36 12.79
C LEU A 186 4.16 -13.03 13.53
N SER A 187 4.03 -11.92 12.81
CA SER A 187 3.93 -10.56 13.37
C SER A 187 2.50 -10.15 13.72
N ASP A 188 1.54 -11.08 13.65
CA ASP A 188 0.14 -10.77 13.91
C ASP A 188 -0.11 -10.53 15.39
N ASP A 189 -0.94 -9.54 15.72
CA ASP A 189 -1.31 -9.25 17.10
C ASP A 189 -2.08 -10.43 17.74
N ARG A 190 -2.78 -11.23 16.92
CA ARG A 190 -3.56 -12.38 17.38
C ARG A 190 -2.66 -13.61 17.60
N PRO A 191 -2.56 -14.15 18.84
CA PRO A 191 -1.71 -15.32 19.12
C PRO A 191 -2.07 -16.56 18.30
N THR A 192 -3.36 -16.76 18.02
CA THR A 192 -3.86 -17.88 17.22
C THR A 192 -3.33 -17.85 15.78
N ILE A 193 -3.19 -16.66 15.19
CA ILE A 193 -2.64 -16.49 13.84
C ILE A 193 -1.13 -16.72 13.83
N ARG A 194 -0.42 -16.24 14.86
CA ARG A 194 1.02 -16.53 15.04
C ARG A 194 1.29 -18.02 15.13
N GLN A 195 0.53 -18.73 15.97
CA GLN A 195 0.63 -20.19 16.10
C GLN A 195 0.32 -20.91 14.79
N LEU A 196 -0.68 -20.46 14.03
CA LEU A 196 -0.98 -21.00 12.70
C LEU A 196 0.20 -20.80 11.74
N GLY A 197 0.84 -19.63 11.76
CA GLY A 197 2.05 -19.33 10.97
C GLY A 197 3.20 -20.28 11.29
N LEU A 198 3.52 -20.46 12.59
CA LEU A 198 4.57 -21.37 13.05
C LEU A 198 4.30 -22.83 12.64
N ARG A 199 3.05 -23.31 12.77
CA ARG A 199 2.65 -24.65 12.31
C ARG A 199 2.83 -24.82 10.80
N ARG A 200 2.48 -23.80 10.00
CA ARG A 200 2.69 -23.81 8.54
C ARG A 200 4.19 -23.87 8.21
N ILE A 201 5.03 -23.11 8.91
CA ILE A 201 6.49 -23.14 8.73
C ILE A 201 7.06 -24.53 9.04
N MET A 202 6.66 -25.14 10.17
CA MET A 202 7.09 -26.51 10.50
C MET A 202 6.72 -27.50 9.40
N LYS A 203 5.48 -27.45 8.89
CA LYS A 203 5.04 -28.31 7.79
C LYS A 203 5.91 -28.11 6.55
N VAL A 204 6.24 -26.86 6.22
CA VAL A 204 7.08 -26.55 5.06
C VAL A 204 8.51 -27.04 5.23
N ARG A 205 9.11 -26.94 6.42
CA ARG A 205 10.47 -27.43 6.69
C ARG A 205 10.63 -28.94 6.52
N THR A 206 9.55 -29.72 6.67
CA THR A 206 9.59 -31.17 6.38
C THR A 206 9.78 -31.49 4.90
N LYS A 207 9.47 -30.54 4.00
CA LYS A 207 9.67 -30.70 2.56
C LYS A 207 11.12 -30.32 2.25
N ILE A 208 12.00 -31.32 2.16
CA ILE A 208 13.36 -31.10 1.66
C ILE A 208 13.24 -30.76 0.16
N SER A 209 13.59 -29.52 -0.19
CA SER A 209 13.76 -29.12 -1.59
C SER A 209 15.23 -28.75 -1.79
N THR A 210 15.87 -29.38 -2.77
CA THR A 210 17.20 -29.05 -3.27
C THR A 210 17.17 -28.01 -4.38
N ASP A 211 15.97 -27.61 -4.80
CA ASP A 211 15.78 -26.71 -5.93
C ASP A 211 16.02 -25.25 -5.54
N VAL A 212 16.50 -24.47 -6.50
CA VAL A 212 16.62 -23.02 -6.35
C VAL A 212 15.23 -22.43 -6.11
N ARG A 213 15.09 -21.57 -5.10
CA ARG A 213 13.81 -20.90 -4.80
C ARG A 213 13.39 -20.04 -5.97
N GLU A 214 12.25 -20.36 -6.58
CA GLU A 214 11.67 -19.55 -7.65
C GLU A 214 10.80 -18.45 -7.04
N PHE A 215 11.10 -17.18 -7.38
CA PHE A 215 10.32 -16.05 -6.90
C PHE A 215 9.23 -15.69 -7.91
N VAL A 216 8.10 -16.39 -7.83
CA VAL A 216 6.96 -16.22 -8.74
C VAL A 216 5.91 -15.30 -8.13
N ILE A 217 5.29 -14.45 -8.97
CA ILE A 217 4.13 -13.65 -8.54
C ILE A 217 2.98 -14.60 -8.20
N PRO A 218 2.46 -14.56 -6.97
CA PRO A 218 1.39 -15.46 -6.59
C PRO A 218 0.04 -15.05 -7.21
N GLY A 219 -0.81 -16.04 -7.47
CA GLY A 219 -2.22 -15.81 -7.78
C GLY A 219 -2.94 -15.27 -6.55
N LEU A 220 -3.55 -14.10 -6.67
CA LEU A 220 -4.30 -13.47 -5.59
C LEU A 220 -5.78 -13.85 -5.62
N GLU A 221 -6.30 -14.22 -4.45
CA GLU A 221 -7.73 -14.35 -4.16
C GLU A 221 -8.30 -13.00 -3.72
N PHE A 222 -9.15 -12.40 -4.54
CA PHE A 222 -9.70 -11.06 -4.29
C PHE A 222 -10.91 -11.10 -3.35
N ASP A 223 -11.51 -12.27 -3.18
CA ASP A 223 -12.62 -12.50 -2.26
C ASP A 223 -12.16 -13.01 -0.87
N ALA A 224 -10.84 -13.01 -0.62
CA ALA A 224 -10.26 -13.39 0.66
C ALA A 224 -10.83 -12.56 1.82
N SER A 225 -11.18 -13.24 2.92
CA SER A 225 -11.73 -12.59 4.10
C SER A 225 -10.65 -12.04 5.03
N GLU A 226 -9.47 -12.65 4.98
CA GLU A 226 -8.28 -12.33 5.78
C GLU A 226 -7.02 -12.30 4.90
N TYR A 227 -6.01 -11.51 5.31
CA TYR A 227 -4.81 -11.33 4.50
C TYR A 227 -4.01 -12.63 4.28
N TYR A 228 -4.06 -13.57 5.22
CA TYR A 228 -3.36 -14.86 5.13
C TYR A 228 -4.11 -15.90 4.28
N GLU A 229 -5.25 -15.50 3.69
CA GLU A 229 -6.05 -16.25 2.71
C GLU A 229 -5.89 -15.68 1.29
N LEU A 230 -5.11 -14.59 1.12
CA LEU A 230 -4.87 -13.99 -0.20
C LEU A 230 -4.27 -14.97 -1.23
N ILE A 231 -3.64 -16.03 -0.75
CA ILE A 231 -3.02 -17.06 -1.58
C ILE A 231 -3.33 -18.41 -0.98
N ASP A 232 -3.58 -19.37 -1.85
CA ASP A 232 -3.62 -20.77 -1.49
C ASP A 232 -2.22 -21.32 -1.18
N CYS A 233 -1.80 -21.19 0.07
CA CYS A 233 -0.54 -21.76 0.56
C CYS A 233 -0.49 -23.30 0.54
N GLN A 234 -1.60 -24.00 0.26
CA GLN A 234 -1.59 -25.46 0.14
C GLN A 234 -1.16 -25.90 -1.26
N ASN A 235 -1.61 -25.17 -2.27
CA ASN A 235 -1.34 -25.47 -3.68
C ASN A 235 -0.20 -24.62 -4.29
N CYS A 236 0.34 -23.64 -3.55
CA CYS A 236 1.52 -22.89 -3.94
C CYS A 236 2.82 -23.57 -3.47
N SER A 237 3.92 -23.38 -4.21
CA SER A 237 5.26 -23.73 -3.74
C SER A 237 5.63 -22.81 -2.58
N VAL A 238 5.65 -23.34 -1.37
CA VAL A 238 5.99 -22.58 -0.15
C VAL A 238 7.27 -23.13 0.43
N THR A 239 8.24 -22.25 0.65
CA THR A 239 9.50 -22.52 1.35
C THR A 239 9.53 -21.81 2.71
N ALA A 240 10.43 -22.23 3.60
CA ALA A 240 10.55 -21.59 4.90
C ALA A 240 11.19 -20.19 4.73
N PRO A 241 10.63 -19.13 5.33
CA PRO A 241 11.18 -17.78 5.18
C PRO A 241 12.67 -17.71 5.52
N PRO A 242 13.53 -17.11 4.68
CA PRO A 242 14.97 -17.00 4.93
C PRO A 242 15.33 -16.39 6.29
N PRO A 243 14.62 -15.37 6.82
CA PRO A 243 14.90 -14.83 8.15
C PRO A 243 14.77 -15.84 9.30
N LEU A 244 14.16 -17.01 9.05
CA LEU A 244 14.02 -18.09 10.03
C LEU A 244 15.10 -19.17 9.87
N SER A 245 16.12 -18.98 9.04
CA SER A 245 17.13 -20.02 8.80
C SER A 245 17.92 -20.42 10.06
N THR A 246 18.02 -19.53 11.04
CA THR A 246 18.75 -19.73 12.29
C THR A 246 17.90 -20.34 13.41
N ALA A 247 16.57 -20.24 13.33
CA ALA A 247 15.66 -20.81 14.31
C ALA A 247 15.55 -22.32 14.11
N THR A 248 15.84 -23.12 15.13
CA THR A 248 15.74 -24.59 15.05
C THR A 248 14.29 -25.05 15.10
N ASP A 249 14.03 -26.29 14.68
CA ASP A 249 12.70 -26.89 14.84
C ASP A 249 12.32 -27.09 16.32
N GLY A 250 13.31 -27.22 17.21
CA GLY A 250 13.11 -27.23 18.66
C GLY A 250 12.57 -25.89 19.15
N ASP A 251 13.23 -24.80 18.77
CA ASP A 251 12.84 -23.43 19.13
C ASP A 251 11.40 -23.13 18.71
N ILE A 252 11.03 -23.49 17.48
CA ILE A 252 9.68 -23.28 16.96
C ILE A 252 8.64 -24.10 17.74
N ARG A 253 8.94 -25.36 18.10
CA ARG A 253 8.03 -26.21 18.88
C ARG A 253 7.83 -25.67 20.28
N GLU A 254 8.89 -25.19 20.92
CA GLU A 254 8.81 -24.57 22.24
C GLU A 254 7.86 -23.37 22.21
N ILE A 255 8.00 -22.48 21.22
CA ILE A 255 7.15 -21.28 21.08
C ILE A 255 5.70 -21.63 20.75
N ILE A 256 5.45 -22.72 20.02
CA ILE A 256 4.07 -23.20 19.76
C ILE A 256 3.42 -23.71 21.06
N ASN A 257 4.20 -24.33 21.95
CA ASN A 257 3.73 -24.94 23.18
C ASN A 257 3.69 -23.96 24.36
N ASP A 258 4.48 -22.88 24.31
CA ASP A 258 4.46 -21.85 25.35
C ASP A 258 3.17 -21.03 25.28
N THR A 259 2.50 -20.91 26.43
CA THR A 259 1.31 -20.09 26.62
C THR A 259 1.62 -18.60 26.69
N CYS A 260 2.89 -18.21 26.89
CA CYS A 260 3.36 -16.84 26.87
C CYS A 260 4.25 -16.61 25.64
N PRO A 261 3.78 -15.96 24.57
CA PRO A 261 4.59 -15.75 23.39
C PRO A 261 5.65 -14.70 23.72
N VAL A 262 6.87 -15.12 24.02
CA VAL A 262 8.04 -14.25 23.87
C VAL A 262 8.03 -13.78 22.41
N ASP A 263 8.18 -12.48 22.17
CA ASP A 263 8.12 -11.94 20.81
C ASP A 263 9.18 -12.65 19.95
N PHE A 264 8.70 -13.56 19.10
CA PHE A 264 9.52 -14.30 18.13
C PHE A 264 10.37 -13.32 17.30
N PHE A 265 9.86 -12.10 17.10
CA PHE A 265 10.54 -10.97 16.49
C PHE A 265 11.82 -10.56 17.21
N VAL A 266 11.76 -10.44 18.53
CA VAL A 266 12.90 -10.03 19.37
C VAL A 266 13.98 -11.11 19.39
N LEU A 267 13.58 -12.39 19.36
CA LEU A 267 14.50 -13.52 19.45
C LEU A 267 15.16 -13.89 18.12
N PHE A 268 14.44 -13.84 17.00
CA PHE A 268 14.89 -14.42 15.74
C PHE A 268 14.81 -13.48 14.53
N LEU A 269 14.16 -12.32 14.64
CA LEU A 269 14.07 -11.32 13.58
C LEU A 269 14.63 -9.97 14.06
N PRO A 270 15.95 -9.87 14.38
CA PRO A 270 16.55 -8.65 14.94
C PRO A 270 16.48 -7.42 14.01
N TYR A 271 15.97 -7.58 12.79
CA TYR A 271 15.99 -6.61 11.71
C TYR A 271 14.84 -5.59 11.70
N THR A 272 13.91 -5.61 12.66
CA THR A 272 12.71 -4.75 12.58
C THR A 272 12.78 -3.43 13.34
N GLY A 273 13.95 -3.00 13.85
CA GLY A 273 14.02 -1.82 14.75
C GLY A 273 15.23 -0.89 14.72
N SER A 274 16.29 -1.14 13.95
CA SER A 274 17.48 -0.27 13.96
C SER A 274 17.48 0.78 12.83
N ARG A 275 17.91 2.01 13.17
CA ARG A 275 18.02 3.18 12.26
C ARG A 275 18.80 2.88 10.98
N GLU A 276 19.72 1.92 10.99
CA GLU A 276 20.52 1.51 9.82
C GLU A 276 19.70 0.76 8.75
N VAL A 277 18.61 0.06 9.11
CA VAL A 277 17.77 -0.67 8.14
C VAL A 277 16.80 0.24 7.37
N ARG A 278 16.56 1.47 7.85
CA ARG A 278 15.89 2.50 7.01
C ARG A 278 16.65 2.71 5.70
N GLU A 279 17.97 2.54 5.68
CA GLU A 279 18.77 2.71 4.46
C GLU A 279 18.76 1.45 3.57
N ASP A 280 18.77 0.24 4.13
CA ASP A 280 18.74 -1.00 3.32
C ASP A 280 17.36 -1.39 2.81
N CYS A 281 16.29 -1.07 3.54
CA CYS A 281 14.93 -1.17 3.00
C CYS A 281 14.75 -0.15 1.86
N ASN A 282 15.27 1.08 2.00
CA ASN A 282 15.32 2.09 0.93
C ASN A 282 16.19 1.65 -0.28
N ARG A 283 17.27 0.89 -0.07
CA ARG A 283 18.04 0.28 -1.18
C ARG A 283 17.28 -0.85 -1.87
N SER A 284 16.55 -1.67 -1.14
CA SER A 284 15.67 -2.70 -1.72
C SER A 284 14.50 -2.08 -2.51
N PHE A 285 14.03 -0.90 -2.10
CA PHE A 285 13.11 -0.05 -2.89
C PHE A 285 13.74 0.46 -4.20
N GLN A 286 15.06 0.64 -4.28
CA GLN A 286 15.77 1.02 -5.52
C GLN A 286 16.06 -0.17 -6.44
N PHE A 287 16.26 -1.39 -5.91
CA PHE A 287 16.56 -2.56 -6.73
C PHE A 287 15.33 -3.21 -7.36
N CYS A 288 14.12 -3.01 -6.81
CA CYS A 288 12.88 -3.48 -7.42
C CYS A 288 12.31 -2.54 -8.52
N TYR A 289 13.00 -1.43 -8.82
CA TYR A 289 12.64 -0.48 -9.88
C TYR A 289 13.88 -0.05 -10.66
N ARG A 290 14.49 -0.97 -11.41
CA ARG A 290 15.15 -0.58 -12.67
C ARG A 290 14.24 -0.99 -13.83
N PRO A 291 14.07 -0.12 -14.83
CA PRO A 291 13.17 -0.36 -15.97
C PRO A 291 13.56 -1.61 -16.75
#